data_AF-A0A8J6A6R1-F1
#
_entry.id   AF-A0A8J6A6R1-F1
#
_cell.length_a   1.000
_cell.length_b   1.000
_cell.length_c   1.000
_cell.angle_alpha   90.00
_cell.angle_beta   90.00
_cell.angle_gamma   90.00
#
_symmetry.space_group_name_H-M   'P 1'
#
loop_
_entity.id
_entity.type
_entity.pdbx_description
1 polymer ?
#
loop_
_entity_poly.entity_id
_entity_poly.type
_entity_poly.pdbx_seq_one_letter_code
_entity_poly.pdbx_strand_id
1 'polypeptide(L)'
;VPLKQGRSLMDWIRLTKSGKNLTGLQGRLIEVTEEELKKHNKKDDCWICIRGFVYNVSPYMEYHPGGEDELMRAAGSDGTDLFDQVHRWVNYESMLKECLVGRMAVKPAVPK
;
A
#
# COMPACT_ATOMS: atom_id res chain seq x y z
N VAL A 1 0.65 -18.02 -6.98
CA VAL A 1 2.00 -18.11 -7.57
C VAL A 1 3.00 -18.26 -6.43
N PRO A 2 3.98 -19.19 -6.47
CA PRO A 2 4.96 -19.31 -5.40
C PRO A 2 5.82 -18.04 -5.30
N LEU A 3 6.11 -17.60 -4.08
CA LEU A 3 7.00 -16.46 -3.84
C LEU A 3 8.42 -16.80 -4.28
N LYS A 4 9.13 -15.78 -4.79
CA LYS A 4 10.56 -15.92 -5.12
C LYS A 4 11.36 -16.23 -3.85
N GLN A 5 12.47 -16.95 -4.01
CA GLN A 5 13.40 -17.20 -2.91
C GLN A 5 13.83 -15.87 -2.27
N GLY A 6 13.81 -15.79 -0.93
CA GLY A 6 14.15 -14.58 -0.19
C GLY A 6 13.03 -13.53 -0.09
N ARG A 7 11.79 -13.88 -0.46
CA ARG A 7 10.60 -13.02 -0.34
C ARG A 7 9.56 -13.56 0.65
N SER A 8 10.02 -14.27 1.67
CA SER A 8 9.14 -14.72 2.75
C SER A 8 8.63 -13.55 3.59
N LEU A 9 7.63 -13.80 4.44
CA LEU A 9 7.17 -12.84 5.45
C LEU A 9 8.32 -12.38 6.37
N MET A 10 9.26 -13.26 6.71
CA MET A 10 10.41 -12.90 7.54
C MET A 10 11.37 -11.97 6.81
N ASP A 11 11.53 -12.15 5.50
CA ASP A 11 12.34 -11.26 4.67
C ASP A 11 11.68 -9.88 4.53
N TRP A 12 10.35 -9.84 4.45
CA TRP A 12 9.59 -8.59 4.53
C TRP A 12 9.83 -7.86 5.86
N ILE A 13 9.70 -8.57 6.99
CA ILE A 13 9.95 -7.99 8.32
C ILE A 13 11.39 -7.47 8.47
N ARG A 14 12.36 -8.16 7.87
CA ARG A 14 13.76 -7.68 7.85
C ARG A 14 13.89 -6.40 7.03
N LEU A 15 13.21 -6.31 5.89
CA LEU A 15 13.21 -5.11 5.05
C LEU A 15 12.59 -3.91 5.79
N THR A 16 11.44 -4.09 6.43
CA THR A 16 10.78 -2.99 7.18
C THR A 16 11.61 -2.49 8.36
N LYS A 17 12.42 -3.37 8.98
CA LYS A 17 13.35 -3.01 10.06
C LYS A 17 14.70 -2.46 9.60
N SER A 18 14.96 -2.37 8.30
CA SER A 18 16.27 -1.98 7.76
C SER A 18 16.57 -0.47 7.84
N GLY A 19 15.59 0.36 8.19
CA GLY A 19 15.72 1.83 8.17
C GLY A 19 15.65 2.44 6.77
N LYS A 20 15.38 1.64 5.73
CA LYS A 20 15.11 2.15 4.38
C LYS A 20 13.84 3.01 4.37
N ASN A 21 13.89 4.09 3.60
CA ASN A 21 12.74 4.95 3.35
C ASN A 21 11.78 4.27 2.37
N LEU A 22 10.86 3.43 2.87
CA LEU A 22 9.91 2.68 2.04
C LEU A 22 8.77 3.54 1.50
N THR A 23 8.51 4.71 2.08
CA THR A 23 7.48 5.63 1.61
C THR A 23 7.99 6.57 0.52
N GLY A 24 9.29 6.83 0.46
CA GLY A 24 9.88 7.91 -0.34
C GLY A 24 9.76 9.29 0.33
N LEU A 25 9.07 9.40 1.47
CA LEU A 25 8.73 10.67 2.12
C LEU A 25 9.56 10.99 3.37
N GLN A 26 10.58 10.18 3.68
CA GLN A 26 11.51 10.42 4.80
C GLN A 26 10.77 10.57 6.16
N GLY A 27 9.74 9.75 6.38
CA GLY A 27 8.95 9.75 7.62
C GLY A 27 7.85 10.80 7.69
N ARG A 28 7.62 11.59 6.63
CA ARG A 28 6.49 12.52 6.57
C ARG A 28 5.21 11.78 6.20
N LEU A 29 4.13 12.12 6.90
CA LEU A 29 2.77 11.74 6.53
C LEU A 29 2.10 12.91 5.80
N ILE A 30 1.39 12.60 4.71
CA ILE A 30 0.73 13.60 3.88
C ILE A 30 -0.78 13.33 3.73
N GLU A 31 -1.52 14.37 3.39
CA GLU A 31 -2.86 14.21 2.85
C GLU A 31 -2.75 13.91 1.35
N VAL A 32 -3.50 12.92 0.87
CA VAL A 32 -3.43 12.41 -0.51
C VAL A 32 -4.77 12.64 -1.19
N THR A 33 -4.79 13.41 -2.27
CA THR A 33 -5.99 13.56 -3.10
C THR A 33 -6.17 12.36 -4.02
N GLU A 34 -7.38 12.14 -4.54
CA GLU A 34 -7.61 11.11 -5.57
C GLU A 34 -6.75 11.34 -6.82
N GLU A 35 -6.50 12.60 -7.19
CA GLU A 35 -5.64 12.95 -8.32
C GLU A 35 -4.19 12.59 -8.08
N GLU A 36 -3.69 12.81 -6.86
CA GLU A 36 -2.34 12.41 -6.49
C GLU A 36 -2.22 10.89 -6.47
N LEU A 37 -3.15 10.19 -5.81
CA LEU A 37 -3.15 8.73 -5.73
C LEU A 37 -3.05 8.08 -7.12
N LYS A 38 -3.82 8.57 -8.10
CA LYS A 38 -3.85 8.04 -9.48
C LYS A 38 -2.50 8.14 -10.22
N LYS A 39 -1.59 9.02 -9.81
CA LYS A 39 -0.26 9.13 -10.43
C LYS A 39 0.61 7.92 -10.10
N HIS A 40 0.44 7.35 -8.91
CA HIS A 40 1.23 6.24 -8.40
C HIS A 40 0.57 4.90 -8.77
N ASN A 41 0.56 4.59 -10.08
CA ASN A 41 -0.11 3.42 -10.65
C ASN A 41 0.83 2.45 -11.41
N LYS A 42 2.14 2.53 -11.16
CA LYS A 42 3.16 1.70 -11.80
C LYS A 42 3.78 0.75 -10.80
N LYS A 43 4.35 -0.37 -11.25
CA LYS A 43 4.88 -1.40 -10.36
C LYS A 43 5.98 -0.88 -9.42
N ASP A 44 6.84 0.00 -9.92
CA ASP A 44 7.92 0.66 -9.19
C ASP A 44 7.45 1.92 -8.43
N ASP A 45 6.25 2.43 -8.74
CA ASP A 45 5.60 3.56 -8.09
C ASP A 45 4.10 3.32 -7.94
N CYS A 46 3.72 2.52 -6.94
CA CYS A 46 2.36 2.04 -6.72
C CYS A 46 1.89 2.43 -5.32
N TRP A 47 0.86 3.29 -5.27
CA TRP A 47 0.15 3.58 -4.04
C TRP A 47 -1.24 2.95 -4.07
N ILE A 48 -1.69 2.47 -2.92
CA ILE A 48 -3.03 1.91 -2.74
C ILE A 48 -3.65 2.53 -1.50
N CYS A 49 -4.91 2.97 -1.63
CA CYS A 49 -5.72 3.33 -0.47
C CYS A 49 -6.44 2.09 0.06
N ILE A 50 -6.38 1.87 1.38
CA ILE A 50 -7.17 0.86 2.09
C ILE A 50 -7.81 1.55 3.29
N ARG A 51 -9.15 1.62 3.30
CA ARG A 51 -9.97 2.25 4.35
C ARG A 51 -9.50 3.66 4.71
N GLY A 52 -9.14 4.44 3.69
CA GLY A 52 -8.70 5.83 3.82
C GLY A 52 -7.23 6.04 4.20
N PHE A 53 -6.45 4.97 4.41
CA PHE A 53 -5.00 5.06 4.57
C PHE A 53 -4.30 4.73 3.25
N VAL A 54 -3.32 5.56 2.88
CA VAL A 54 -2.57 5.39 1.63
C VAL A 54 -1.21 4.77 1.95
N TYR A 55 -0.88 3.68 1.26
CA TYR A 55 0.38 2.97 1.41
C TYR A 55 1.15 2.95 0.09
N ASN A 56 2.46 3.17 0.15
CA ASN A 56 3.36 2.88 -0.95
C ASN A 56 3.67 1.38 -0.96
N VAL A 57 3.07 0.65 -1.88
CA VAL A 57 3.21 -0.81 -1.95
C VAL A 57 4.26 -1.28 -2.96
N SER A 58 4.96 -0.37 -3.66
CA SER A 58 6.05 -0.74 -4.57
C SER A 58 7.07 -1.70 -3.92
N PRO A 59 7.54 -1.46 -2.68
CA PRO A 59 8.49 -2.36 -2.03
C PRO A 59 7.88 -3.72 -1.66
N TYR A 60 6.56 -3.80 -1.55
CA TYR A 60 5.82 -5.00 -1.13
C TYR A 60 5.39 -5.90 -2.30
N MET A 61 5.44 -5.40 -3.54
CA MET A 61 5.00 -6.12 -4.75
C MET A 61 5.46 -7.60 -4.79
N GLU A 62 6.75 -7.81 -4.61
CA GLU A 62 7.36 -9.14 -4.70
C GLU A 62 7.23 -10.01 -3.43
N TYR A 63 6.70 -9.43 -2.35
CA TYR A 63 6.43 -10.08 -1.07
C TYR A 63 4.96 -10.45 -0.90
N HIS A 64 4.07 -9.92 -1.76
CA HIS A 64 2.65 -10.19 -1.69
C HIS A 64 2.34 -11.66 -2.04
N PRO A 65 1.75 -12.46 -1.13
CA PRO A 65 1.45 -13.88 -1.40
C PRO A 65 0.46 -14.10 -2.55
N GLY A 66 -0.45 -13.14 -2.78
CA GLY A 66 -1.38 -13.16 -3.92
C GLY A 66 -0.73 -12.86 -5.27
N GLY A 67 0.53 -12.41 -5.29
CA GLY A 67 1.26 -12.03 -6.49
C GLY A 67 1.12 -10.55 -6.84
N GLU A 68 2.03 -10.08 -7.70
CA GLU A 68 2.11 -8.67 -8.12
C GLU A 68 0.87 -8.26 -8.93
N ASP A 69 0.39 -9.12 -9.82
CA ASP A 69 -0.76 -8.84 -10.70
C ASP A 69 -2.03 -8.51 -9.92
N GLU A 70 -2.29 -9.24 -8.82
CA GLU A 70 -3.43 -8.98 -7.95
C GLU A 70 -3.30 -7.63 -7.23
N LEU A 71 -2.09 -7.26 -6.80
CA LEU A 71 -1.84 -5.97 -6.17
C LEU A 71 -2.04 -4.82 -7.18
N MET A 72 -1.60 -5.02 -8.42
CA MET A 72 -1.70 -4.05 -9.50
C MET A 72 -3.15 -3.72 -9.91
N ARG A 73 -4.12 -4.59 -9.58
CA ARG A 73 -5.56 -4.30 -9.80
C ARG A 73 -6.05 -3.08 -9.03
N ALA A 74 -5.38 -2.70 -7.95
CA ALA A 74 -5.70 -1.54 -7.13
C ALA A 74 -4.68 -0.40 -7.25
N ALA A 75 -3.76 -0.47 -8.21
CA ALA A 75 -2.68 0.50 -8.35
C ALA A 75 -3.22 1.92 -8.62
N GLY A 76 -2.85 2.87 -7.78
CA GLY A 76 -3.29 4.25 -7.85
C GLY A 76 -4.78 4.45 -7.55
N SER A 77 -5.40 3.54 -6.80
CA SER A 77 -6.83 3.61 -6.46
C SER A 77 -7.13 3.17 -5.02
N ASP A 78 -8.40 3.28 -4.64
CA ASP A 78 -8.92 2.65 -3.42
C ASP A 78 -9.13 1.16 -3.67
N GLY A 79 -8.35 0.34 -2.98
CA GLY A 79 -8.37 -1.12 -3.05
C GLY A 79 -9.18 -1.79 -1.95
N THR A 80 -9.94 -1.04 -1.14
CA THR A 80 -10.65 -1.56 0.04
C THR A 80 -11.57 -2.72 -0.30
N ASP A 81 -12.39 -2.58 -1.35
CA ASP A 81 -13.34 -3.63 -1.74
C ASP A 81 -12.63 -4.91 -2.21
N LEU A 82 -11.54 -4.77 -2.97
CA LEU A 82 -10.72 -5.91 -3.40
C LEU A 82 -10.05 -6.60 -2.21
N PHE A 83 -9.54 -5.81 -1.27
CA PHE A 83 -8.93 -6.31 -0.05
C PHE A 83 -9.95 -7.05 0.83
N ASP A 84 -11.15 -6.50 1.03
CA ASP A 84 -12.17 -7.06 1.92
C ASP A 84 -12.84 -8.33 1.38
N GLN A 85 -12.81 -8.52 0.06
CA GLN A 85 -13.27 -9.74 -0.60
C GLN A 85 -12.36 -10.94 -0.29
N VAL A 86 -11.05 -10.73 -0.15
CA VAL A 86 -10.07 -11.82 -0.09
C VAL A 86 -9.37 -11.91 1.27
N HIS A 87 -9.05 -10.77 1.88
CA HIS A 87 -8.10 -10.66 3.00
C HIS A 87 -8.59 -9.76 4.15
N ARG A 88 -9.90 -9.57 4.34
CA ARG A 88 -10.47 -8.63 5.34
C ARG A 88 -9.92 -8.71 6.77
N TRP A 89 -9.35 -9.86 7.16
CA TRP A 89 -8.80 -10.13 8.49
C TRP A 89 -7.29 -9.90 8.60
N VAL A 90 -6.61 -9.68 7.48
CA VAL A 90 -5.17 -9.43 7.45
C VAL A 90 -4.91 -8.05 8.06
N ASN A 91 -3.98 -8.00 9.00
CA ASN A 91 -3.57 -6.74 9.64
C ASN A 91 -2.61 -5.95 8.74
N TYR A 92 -3.15 -5.35 7.69
CA TYR A 92 -2.39 -4.55 6.73
C TYR A 92 -1.75 -3.32 7.40
N GLU A 93 -2.38 -2.75 8.43
CA GLU A 93 -1.85 -1.59 9.16
C GLU A 93 -0.50 -1.89 9.79
N SER A 94 -0.38 -3.06 10.44
CA SER A 94 0.88 -3.52 11.02
C SER A 94 1.88 -3.95 9.94
N MET A 95 1.43 -4.70 8.94
CA MET A 95 2.30 -5.22 7.88
C MET A 95 2.91 -4.13 7.02
N LEU A 96 2.17 -3.06 6.73
CA LEU A 96 2.54 -1.97 5.82
C LEU A 96 2.84 -0.66 6.57
N LYS A 97 3.01 -0.70 7.89
CA LYS A 97 3.24 0.50 8.72
C LYS A 97 4.37 1.39 8.18
N GLU A 98 5.51 0.80 7.84
CA GLU A 98 6.68 1.52 7.32
C GLU A 98 6.49 2.02 5.88
N CYS A 99 5.39 1.64 5.23
CA CYS A 99 4.99 2.06 3.89
C CYS A 99 3.87 3.10 3.91
N LEU A 100 3.42 3.55 5.09
CA LEU A 100 2.32 4.50 5.22
C LEU A 100 2.72 5.88 4.66
N VAL A 101 2.06 6.28 3.59
CA VAL A 101 2.20 7.61 2.96
C VAL A 101 1.37 8.64 3.74
N GLY A 102 0.18 8.25 4.16
CA GLY A 102 -0.71 9.12 4.92
C GLY A 102 -2.18 8.76 4.73
N ARG A 103 -3.05 9.77 4.58
CA ARG A 103 -4.51 9.56 4.51
C ARG A 103 -5.12 10.24 3.29
N MET A 104 -6.20 9.67 2.79
CA MET A 104 -6.98 10.31 1.74
C MET A 104 -7.57 11.64 2.22
N ALA A 105 -7.54 12.64 1.34
CA ALA A 105 -8.17 13.93 1.57
C ALA A 105 -9.68 13.74 1.76
N VAL A 106 -10.22 14.31 2.84
CA VAL A 106 -11.66 14.29 3.08
C VAL A 106 -12.28 15.36 2.19
N LYS A 107 -13.06 14.96 1.18
CA LYS A 107 -13.95 15.92 0.51
C LYS A 107 -14.90 16.47 1.57
N PRO A 108 -14.99 17.80 1.76
CA PRO A 108 -15.98 18.37 2.67
C PRO A 108 -17.34 17.80 2.29
N ALA A 109 -18.02 17.16 3.24
CA ALA A 109 -19.38 16.71 3.01
C ALA A 109 -20.20 17.95 2.66
N VAL A 110 -20.75 18.01 1.45
CA VAL A 110 -21.74 19.04 1.10
C VAL A 110 -22.92 18.79 2.04
N PRO A 111 -23.25 19.74 2.95
CA PRO A 111 -24.44 19.61 3.77
C PRO A 111 -25.65 19.49 2.82
N LYS A 112 -26.51 18.50 3.07
CA LYS A 112 -27.80 18.37 2.38
C LYS A 112 -28.69 19.57 2.68
#